data_AF-A0A1T0ATI6-F1
#
_entry.id   AF-A0A1T0ATI6-F1
#
_cell.length_a   1.000
_cell.length_b   1.000
_cell.length_c   1.000
_cell.angle_alpha   90.00
_cell.angle_beta   90.00
_cell.angle_gamma   90.00
#
_symmetry.space_group_name_H-M   'P 1'
#
loop_
_entity.id
_entity.type
_entity.pdbx_description
1 polymer ?
#
loop_
_entity_poly.entity_id
_entity_poly.type
_entity_poly.pdbx_seq_one_letter_code
_entity_poly.pdbx_strand_id
1 'polypeptide(L)'
;MQRFWEIAIAPILPIVKPKHIIEIGSDTGLNTIKVLNYCVNNDCHFTAIDPFPQFDADSLEKQSNGKFTMARELSLQALPKLNACDIALIDGDHNWYTVFNELKSIAAKSKEQNNPFPICFFHDIGWPYGRRDMYYNPSNVPAEFVQPHAKMGMVPNQNELSPTSRFNAGFANALHEGGEKNGVLTAIEDFIKESDLDFIFYPFNGLNGFGILMENTERNRSLYNPYLLQAQIAGMVEYQRLMTQI
;
A
#
# COMPACT_ATOMS: atom_id res chain seq x y z
N MET A 1 -5.04 -4.37 -1.54
CA MET A 1 -4.26 -5.32 -0.70
C MET A 1 -4.85 -6.73 -0.60
N GLN A 2 -6.13 -6.90 -0.22
CA GLN A 2 -6.73 -8.21 0.13
C GLN A 2 -6.51 -9.39 -0.85
N ARG A 3 -6.39 -9.10 -2.16
CA ARG A 3 -6.20 -10.11 -3.22
C ARG A 3 -4.86 -10.85 -3.08
N PHE A 4 -3.86 -10.18 -2.52
CA PHE A 4 -2.49 -10.69 -2.39
C PHE A 4 -2.23 -11.36 -1.05
N TRP A 5 -3.20 -11.36 -0.13
CA TRP A 5 -3.03 -11.90 1.22
C TRP A 5 -2.58 -13.37 1.20
N GLU A 6 -3.32 -14.24 0.50
CA GLU A 6 -3.07 -15.69 0.53
C GLU A 6 -1.75 -16.09 -0.15
N ILE A 7 -1.33 -15.33 -1.17
CA ILE A 7 -0.20 -15.72 -2.03
C ILE A 7 1.11 -15.02 -1.66
N ALA A 8 1.05 -13.83 -1.06
CA ALA A 8 2.24 -13.01 -0.79
C ALA A 8 2.42 -12.68 0.69
N ILE A 9 1.36 -12.31 1.40
CA ILE A 9 1.47 -11.76 2.76
C ILE A 9 1.42 -12.87 3.82
N ALA A 10 0.31 -13.62 3.88
CA ALA A 10 0.11 -14.68 4.87
C ALA A 10 1.24 -15.74 4.90
N PRO A 11 1.79 -16.20 3.75
CA PRO A 11 2.81 -17.25 3.74
C PRO A 11 4.10 -16.89 4.49
N ILE A 12 4.45 -15.60 4.56
CA ILE A 12 5.69 -15.17 5.23
C ILE A 12 5.51 -14.92 6.73
N LEU A 13 4.28 -14.75 7.22
CA LEU A 13 4.03 -14.37 8.60
C LEU A 13 4.57 -15.40 9.62
N PRO A 14 4.46 -16.73 9.41
CA PRO A 14 5.06 -17.71 10.33
C PRO A 14 6.60 -17.68 10.36
N ILE A 15 7.23 -17.16 9.30
CA ILE A 15 8.69 -17.05 9.16
C ILE A 15 9.18 -15.75 9.81
N VAL A 16 8.51 -14.65 9.51
CA VAL A 16 8.88 -13.31 10.01
C VAL A 16 8.49 -13.13 11.48
N LYS A 17 7.36 -13.70 11.90
CA LYS A 17 6.78 -13.59 13.24
C LYS A 17 6.70 -12.12 13.71
N PRO A 18 6.03 -11.25 12.93
CA PRO A 18 5.95 -9.83 13.25
C PRO A 18 5.33 -9.63 14.65
N LYS A 19 5.85 -8.65 15.38
CA LYS A 19 5.30 -8.14 16.64
C LYS A 19 4.34 -6.99 16.40
N HIS A 20 4.52 -6.24 15.32
CA HIS A 20 3.63 -5.16 14.95
C HIS A 20 3.44 -5.10 13.44
N ILE A 21 2.17 -5.14 13.00
CA ILE A 21 1.75 -4.91 11.62
C ILE A 21 0.99 -3.58 11.56
N ILE A 22 1.29 -2.77 10.55
CA ILE A 22 0.51 -1.58 10.21
C ILE A 22 -0.19 -1.80 8.86
N GLU A 23 -1.46 -1.41 8.77
CA GLU A 23 -2.21 -1.26 7.51
C GLU A 23 -2.58 0.21 7.34
N ILE A 24 -2.31 0.77 6.16
CA ILE A 24 -2.73 2.12 5.75
C ILE A 24 -3.73 1.94 4.60
N GLY A 25 -4.92 2.50 4.78
CA GLY A 25 -6.05 2.30 3.87
C GLY A 25 -6.76 0.98 4.19
N SER A 26 -7.82 1.06 4.99
CA SER A 26 -8.58 -0.11 5.43
C SER A 26 -9.91 -0.26 4.69
N ASP A 27 -10.47 0.84 4.17
CA ASP A 27 -11.69 0.89 3.36
C ASP A 27 -12.83 0.06 3.99
N THR A 28 -13.32 -1.01 3.34
CA THR A 28 -14.39 -1.88 3.86
C THR A 28 -13.92 -2.92 4.88
N GLY A 29 -12.64 -2.94 5.24
CA GLY A 29 -12.08 -3.80 6.29
C GLY A 29 -11.77 -5.25 5.86
N LEU A 30 -11.88 -5.57 4.56
CA LEU A 30 -11.67 -6.96 4.09
C LEU A 30 -10.26 -7.48 4.36
N ASN A 31 -9.24 -6.65 4.16
CA ASN A 31 -7.86 -7.00 4.48
C ASN A 31 -7.60 -6.88 6.00
N THR A 32 -8.13 -5.84 6.64
CA THR A 32 -8.10 -5.61 8.09
C THR A 32 -8.50 -6.85 8.88
N ILE A 33 -9.61 -7.50 8.52
CA ILE A 33 -10.09 -8.73 9.20
C ILE A 33 -9.07 -9.87 9.07
N LYS A 34 -8.43 -10.03 7.90
CA LYS A 34 -7.42 -11.08 7.68
C LYS A 34 -6.17 -10.85 8.53
N VAL A 35 -5.69 -9.60 8.58
CA VAL A 35 -4.55 -9.20 9.42
C VAL A 35 -4.89 -9.41 10.90
N LEU A 36 -6.05 -8.94 11.33
CA LEU A 36 -6.50 -9.06 12.71
C LEU A 36 -6.61 -10.52 13.15
N ASN A 37 -7.18 -11.38 12.29
CA ASN A 37 -7.27 -12.83 12.57
C ASN A 37 -5.89 -13.46 12.79
N TYR A 38 -4.87 -13.06 12.02
CA TYR A 38 -3.50 -13.50 12.29
C TYR A 38 -3.02 -12.98 13.66
N CYS A 39 -3.19 -11.70 13.94
CA CYS A 39 -2.66 -11.06 15.15
C CYS A 39 -3.32 -11.56 16.45
N VAL A 40 -4.63 -11.81 16.45
CA VAL A 40 -5.34 -12.38 17.63
C VAL A 40 -4.81 -13.77 18.00
N ASN A 41 -4.39 -14.55 17.01
CA ASN A 41 -3.87 -15.91 17.21
C ASN A 41 -2.36 -15.96 17.46
N ASN A 42 -1.67 -14.82 17.47
CA ASN A 42 -0.22 -14.74 17.58
C ASN A 42 0.22 -13.63 18.55
N ASP A 43 1.51 -13.60 18.88
CA ASP A 43 2.07 -12.50 19.66
C ASP A 43 2.41 -11.30 18.75
N CYS A 44 1.36 -10.72 18.16
CA CYS A 44 1.43 -9.59 17.24
C CYS A 44 0.34 -8.56 17.57
N HIS A 45 0.68 -7.28 17.52
CA HIS A 45 -0.26 -6.17 17.57
C HIS A 45 -0.53 -5.66 16.14
N PHE A 46 -1.73 -5.16 15.90
CA PHE A 46 -2.15 -4.64 14.61
C PHE A 46 -2.68 -3.21 14.75
N THR A 47 -2.12 -2.28 13.98
CA THR A 47 -2.68 -0.94 13.82
C THR A 47 -3.20 -0.75 12.40
N ALA A 48 -4.49 -0.43 12.28
CA ALA A 48 -5.08 0.04 11.02
C ALA A 48 -5.15 1.58 11.03
N ILE A 49 -4.80 2.22 9.91
CA ILE A 49 -4.88 3.66 9.73
C ILE A 49 -5.81 3.96 8.56
N ASP A 50 -6.92 4.61 8.87
CA ASP A 50 -7.90 5.06 7.87
C ASP A 50 -8.72 6.21 8.47
N PRO A 51 -8.80 7.39 7.82
CA PRO A 51 -9.61 8.49 8.32
C PRO A 51 -11.13 8.22 8.27
N PHE A 52 -11.58 7.36 7.36
CA PHE A 52 -13.00 7.11 7.07
C PHE A 52 -13.30 5.62 6.81
N PRO A 53 -12.98 4.69 7.73
CA PRO A 53 -13.20 3.27 7.50
C PRO A 53 -14.70 2.96 7.42
N GLN A 54 -15.05 2.04 6.52
CA GLN A 54 -16.43 1.66 6.21
C GLN A 54 -16.88 0.40 6.96
N PHE A 55 -16.28 0.14 8.12
CA PHE A 55 -16.59 -1.00 9.00
C PHE A 55 -16.61 -0.57 10.47
N ASP A 56 -17.23 -1.39 11.32
CA ASP A 56 -17.34 -1.14 12.77
C ASP A 56 -16.02 -1.46 13.49
N ALA A 57 -15.04 -0.55 13.37
CA ALA A 57 -13.73 -0.73 14.00
C ALA A 57 -13.81 -0.70 15.54
N ASP A 58 -14.79 -0.02 16.14
CA ASP A 58 -14.94 0.05 17.60
C ASP A 58 -15.33 -1.33 18.16
N SER A 59 -16.20 -2.06 17.46
CA SER A 59 -16.52 -3.45 17.79
C SER A 59 -15.31 -4.36 17.63
N LEU A 60 -14.51 -4.20 16.56
CA LEU A 60 -13.29 -4.99 16.36
C LEU A 60 -12.25 -4.73 17.45
N GLU A 61 -12.03 -3.47 17.84
CA GLU A 61 -11.09 -3.13 18.92
C GLU A 61 -11.48 -3.81 20.23
N LYS A 62 -12.76 -3.72 20.63
CA LYS A 62 -13.29 -4.35 21.85
C LYS A 62 -13.10 -5.86 21.84
N GLN A 63 -13.28 -6.51 20.69
CA GLN A 63 -13.17 -7.96 20.53
C GLN A 63 -11.72 -8.44 20.42
N SER A 64 -10.79 -7.56 20.02
CA SER A 64 -9.38 -7.90 19.79
C SER A 64 -8.56 -8.14 21.07
N ASN A 65 -9.10 -7.85 22.25
CA ASN A 65 -8.41 -7.96 23.53
C ASN A 65 -7.05 -7.22 23.56
N GLY A 66 -7.01 -6.00 23.01
CA GLY A 66 -5.81 -5.14 22.95
C GLY A 66 -4.83 -5.47 21.81
N LYS A 67 -5.18 -6.40 20.92
CA LYS A 67 -4.37 -6.76 19.75
C LYS A 67 -4.62 -5.87 18.53
N PHE A 68 -5.63 -4.99 18.58
CA PHE A 68 -6.00 -4.09 17.49
C PHE A 68 -6.09 -2.64 17.96
N THR A 69 -5.71 -1.72 17.09
CA THR A 69 -5.93 -0.28 17.24
C THR A 69 -6.29 0.32 15.88
N MET A 70 -7.32 1.16 15.86
CA MET A 70 -7.79 1.92 14.71
C MET A 70 -7.41 3.39 14.87
N ALA A 71 -6.44 3.85 14.08
CA ALA A 71 -6.10 5.26 13.96
C ALA A 71 -7.01 5.93 12.92
N ARG A 72 -7.99 6.72 13.40
CA ARG A 72 -8.97 7.44 12.57
C ARG A 72 -8.46 8.81 12.10
N GLU A 73 -7.36 8.80 11.37
CA GLU A 73 -6.70 10.01 10.89
C GLU A 73 -5.91 9.74 9.61
N LEU A 74 -5.37 10.80 8.99
CA LEU A 74 -4.49 10.65 7.82
C LEU A 74 -3.19 9.95 8.22
N SER A 75 -2.66 9.11 7.33
CA SER A 75 -1.44 8.33 7.56
C SER A 75 -0.24 9.17 7.98
N LEU A 76 -0.03 10.32 7.33
CA LEU A 76 1.06 11.25 7.65
C LEU A 76 0.93 11.89 9.04
N GLN A 77 -0.25 11.86 9.66
CA GLN A 77 -0.49 12.31 11.03
C GLN A 77 -0.34 11.14 12.03
N ALA A 78 -0.79 9.94 11.64
CA ALA A 78 -0.76 8.75 12.49
C ALA A 78 0.66 8.23 12.68
N LEU A 79 1.38 8.00 11.58
CA LEU A 79 2.66 7.29 11.57
C LEU A 79 3.70 7.86 12.55
N PRO A 80 3.89 9.19 12.69
CA PRO A 80 4.82 9.74 13.67
C PRO A 80 4.54 9.37 15.14
N LYS A 81 3.27 9.05 15.46
CA LYS A 81 2.79 8.72 16.82
C LYS A 81 2.92 7.22 17.13
N LEU A 82 3.08 6.37 16.12
CA LEU A 82 3.14 4.92 16.27
C LEU A 82 4.56 4.46 16.57
N ASN A 83 4.67 3.27 17.15
CA ASN A 83 5.95 2.55 17.22
C ASN A 83 6.32 1.98 15.85
N ALA A 84 7.59 1.68 15.67
CA ALA A 84 8.06 0.97 14.49
C ALA A 84 7.30 -0.37 14.34
N CYS A 85 7.12 -0.80 13.11
CA CYS A 85 6.48 -2.06 12.75
C CYS A 85 7.46 -2.99 12.07
N ASP A 86 7.10 -4.27 11.97
CA ASP A 86 7.86 -5.27 11.23
C ASP A 86 7.32 -5.44 9.79
N ILE A 87 6.03 -5.14 9.60
CA ILE A 87 5.33 -5.18 8.32
C ILE A 87 4.45 -3.94 8.18
N ALA A 88 4.48 -3.32 7.00
CA ALA A 88 3.57 -2.24 6.62
C ALA A 88 2.81 -2.62 5.34
N LEU A 89 1.49 -2.53 5.36
CA LEU A 89 0.62 -2.69 4.20
C LEU A 89 0.16 -1.29 3.77
N ILE A 90 0.59 -0.83 2.60
CA ILE A 90 0.35 0.53 2.11
C ILE A 90 -0.62 0.47 0.92
N ASP A 91 -1.85 0.92 1.16
CA ASP A 91 -2.97 0.88 0.20
C ASP A 91 -3.98 2.02 0.47
N GLY A 92 -3.48 3.20 0.85
CA GLY A 92 -4.30 4.37 1.18
C GLY A 92 -4.48 5.31 -0.02
N ASP A 93 -3.90 6.50 0.07
CA ASP A 93 -3.93 7.47 -1.04
C ASP A 93 -3.00 7.03 -2.18
N HIS A 94 -3.44 7.22 -3.42
CA HIS A 94 -2.67 6.85 -4.60
C HIS A 94 -1.97 8.06 -5.23
N ASN A 95 -1.23 8.82 -4.43
CA ASN A 95 -0.41 9.93 -4.91
C ASN A 95 1.03 9.86 -4.38
N TRP A 96 1.94 10.46 -5.14
CA TRP A 96 3.36 10.42 -4.86
C TRP A 96 3.69 10.98 -3.48
N TYR A 97 3.14 12.15 -3.14
CA TYR A 97 3.50 12.87 -1.91
C TYR A 97 3.16 12.04 -0.68
N THR A 98 1.95 11.48 -0.62
CA THR A 98 1.51 10.69 0.52
C THR A 98 2.40 9.45 0.68
N VAL A 99 2.52 8.61 -0.35
CA VAL A 99 3.27 7.34 -0.26
C VAL A 99 4.75 7.56 0.04
N PHE A 100 5.37 8.57 -0.58
CA PHE A 100 6.76 8.91 -0.33
C PHE A 100 7.00 9.32 1.13
N ASN A 101 6.11 10.15 1.70
CA ASN A 101 6.26 10.61 3.08
C ASN A 101 5.81 9.56 4.11
N GLU A 102 4.93 8.63 3.77
CA GLU A 102 4.64 7.44 4.58
C GLU A 102 5.90 6.59 4.74
N LEU A 103 6.61 6.32 3.64
CA LEU A 103 7.87 5.57 3.66
C LEU A 103 8.95 6.29 4.47
N LYS A 104 9.09 7.61 4.32
CA LYS A 104 10.02 8.40 5.15
C LYS A 104 9.66 8.36 6.63
N SER A 105 8.37 8.40 6.98
CA SER A 105 7.91 8.30 8.37
C SER A 105 8.21 6.92 8.96
N ILE A 106 7.94 5.86 8.20
CA ILE A 106 8.24 4.47 8.58
C ILE A 106 9.75 4.26 8.78
N ALA A 107 10.57 4.75 7.85
CA ALA A 107 12.03 4.67 7.95
C ALA A 107 12.57 5.46 9.15
N ALA A 108 12.07 6.69 9.36
CA ALA A 108 12.45 7.52 10.48
C ALA A 108 12.12 6.85 11.82
N LYS A 109 10.92 6.25 11.95
CA LYS A 109 10.52 5.56 13.17
C LYS A 109 11.36 4.31 13.43
N SER A 110 11.66 3.53 12.39
CA SER A 110 12.54 2.35 12.49
C SER A 110 13.93 2.76 12.98
N LYS A 111 14.51 3.82 12.40
CA LYS A 111 15.80 4.37 12.81
C LYS A 111 15.79 4.91 14.24
N GLU A 112 14.77 5.68 14.62
CA GLU A 112 14.59 6.24 15.96
C GLU A 112 14.59 5.14 17.04
N GLN A 113 13.95 4.02 16.77
CA GLN A 113 13.80 2.90 17.70
C GLN A 113 14.86 1.81 17.53
N ASN A 114 15.86 2.02 16.68
CA ASN A 114 16.91 1.05 16.34
C ASN A 114 16.35 -0.32 15.89
N ASN A 115 15.27 -0.29 15.11
CA ASN A 115 14.65 -1.43 14.48
C ASN A 115 15.06 -1.51 13.00
N PRO A 116 15.12 -2.72 12.41
CA PRO A 116 15.20 -2.88 10.96
C PRO A 116 14.03 -2.20 10.25
N PHE A 117 14.23 -1.77 9.01
CA PHE A 117 13.13 -1.31 8.17
C PHE A 117 12.14 -2.46 7.89
N PRO A 118 10.82 -2.22 7.98
CA PRO A 118 9.82 -3.26 7.82
C PRO A 118 9.78 -3.82 6.40
N ILE A 119 9.15 -4.99 6.25
CA ILE A 119 8.71 -5.46 4.93
C ILE A 119 7.46 -4.66 4.55
N CYS A 120 7.57 -3.84 3.51
CA CYS A 120 6.47 -3.03 3.01
C CYS A 120 5.81 -3.71 1.80
N PHE A 121 4.49 -3.77 1.83
CA PHE A 121 3.66 -4.24 0.73
C PHE A 121 2.85 -3.07 0.17
N PHE A 122 2.75 -3.00 -1.16
CA PHE A 122 2.07 -1.92 -1.85
C PHE A 122 1.04 -2.46 -2.82
N HIS A 123 -0.06 -1.73 -2.94
CA HIS A 123 -1.00 -1.87 -4.04
C HIS A 123 -0.89 -0.68 -5.00
N ASP A 124 -1.51 -0.78 -6.17
CA ASP A 124 -1.61 0.31 -7.16
C ASP A 124 -0.26 0.84 -7.68
N ILE A 125 0.77 -0.01 -7.66
CA ILE A 125 2.06 0.31 -8.32
C ILE A 125 2.00 0.17 -9.85
N GLY A 126 0.92 -0.37 -10.38
CA GLY A 126 0.64 -0.50 -11.81
C GLY A 126 -0.47 0.46 -12.27
N TRP A 127 -0.97 0.28 -13.48
CA TRP A 127 -2.01 1.17 -14.02
C TRP A 127 -3.33 1.08 -13.19
N PRO A 128 -4.00 2.21 -12.89
CA PRO A 128 -3.71 3.56 -13.39
C PRO A 128 -2.73 4.39 -12.55
N TYR A 129 -2.50 4.06 -11.28
CA TYR A 129 -1.91 5.01 -10.34
C TYR A 129 -0.42 4.82 -10.06
N GLY A 130 0.20 3.78 -10.62
CA GLY A 130 1.64 3.59 -10.50
C GLY A 130 2.43 4.80 -11.01
N ARG A 131 1.94 5.43 -12.08
CA ARG A 131 2.55 6.61 -12.72
C ARG A 131 1.61 7.81 -12.77
N ARG A 132 0.51 7.81 -12.03
CA ARG A 132 -0.44 8.94 -12.02
C ARG A 132 -1.01 9.14 -10.62
N ASP A 133 -0.96 10.37 -10.13
CA ASP A 133 -1.56 10.74 -8.87
C ASP A 133 -3.09 10.74 -8.96
N MET A 134 -3.70 10.27 -7.89
CA MET A 134 -5.11 10.45 -7.59
C MET A 134 -5.28 11.04 -6.19
N TYR A 135 -6.20 11.99 -6.08
CA TYR A 135 -6.53 12.66 -4.84
C TYR A 135 -8.00 12.42 -4.46
N TYR A 136 -8.23 11.86 -3.26
CA TYR A 136 -9.55 11.89 -2.64
C TYR A 136 -9.92 13.32 -2.22
N ASN A 137 -8.95 14.02 -1.60
CA ASN A 137 -9.01 15.45 -1.29
C ASN A 137 -7.64 16.09 -1.57
N PRO A 138 -7.49 16.86 -2.67
CA PRO A 138 -6.23 17.53 -3.00
C PRO A 138 -5.70 18.45 -1.89
N SER A 139 -6.58 18.98 -1.02
CA SER A 139 -6.19 19.88 0.07
C SER A 139 -5.41 19.19 1.19
N ASN A 140 -5.35 17.85 1.19
CA ASN A 140 -4.54 17.09 2.15
C ASN A 140 -3.04 17.09 1.78
N VAL A 141 -2.70 17.52 0.56
CA VAL A 141 -1.34 17.56 0.02
C VAL A 141 -0.92 19.03 -0.10
N PRO A 142 0.33 19.41 0.27
CA PRO A 142 0.82 20.77 0.05
C PRO A 142 0.76 21.15 -1.43
N ALA A 143 0.33 22.38 -1.73
CA ALA A 143 -0.03 22.80 -3.08
C ALA A 143 1.11 22.64 -4.10
N GLU A 144 2.36 22.73 -3.67
CA GLU A 144 3.55 22.55 -4.51
C GLU A 144 3.79 21.10 -4.95
N PHE A 145 3.14 20.12 -4.31
CA PHE A 145 3.21 18.70 -4.65
C PHE A 145 1.91 18.18 -5.28
N VAL A 146 0.90 19.04 -5.45
CA VAL A 146 -0.35 18.68 -6.14
C VAL A 146 -0.16 18.85 -7.64
N GLN A 147 -0.29 17.76 -8.38
CA GLN A 147 -0.32 17.77 -9.83
C GLN A 147 -1.56 18.52 -10.34
N PRO A 148 -1.49 19.21 -11.51
CA PRO A 148 -2.68 19.65 -12.22
C PRO A 148 -3.63 18.45 -12.40
N HIS A 149 -4.89 18.60 -12.02
CA HIS A 149 -5.83 17.48 -11.95
C HIS A 149 -7.25 17.86 -12.38
N ALA A 150 -8.04 16.85 -12.73
CA ALA A 150 -9.48 16.99 -13.00
C ALA A 150 -10.25 15.72 -12.64
N LYS A 151 -11.56 15.87 -12.43
CA LYS A 151 -12.49 14.74 -12.23
C LYS A 151 -12.94 14.18 -13.58
N MET A 152 -12.06 13.42 -14.23
CA MET A 152 -12.27 12.81 -15.55
C MET A 152 -11.68 11.40 -15.55
N GLY A 153 -12.19 10.54 -16.44
CA GLY A 153 -11.77 9.13 -16.49
C GLY A 153 -10.45 8.93 -17.22
N MET A 154 -9.98 7.69 -17.22
CA MET A 154 -8.71 7.29 -17.86
C MET A 154 -8.93 6.14 -18.83
N VAL A 155 -8.02 6.00 -19.79
CA VAL A 155 -7.98 4.88 -20.75
C VAL A 155 -6.56 4.31 -20.75
N PRO A 156 -6.37 2.98 -20.73
CA PRO A 156 -5.05 2.38 -20.81
C PRO A 156 -4.27 2.88 -22.05
N ASN A 157 -2.97 3.13 -21.86
CA ASN A 157 -2.06 3.64 -22.89
C ASN A 157 -2.39 5.05 -23.43
N GLN A 158 -3.17 5.85 -22.70
CA GLN A 158 -3.38 7.27 -22.98
C GLN A 158 -2.78 8.13 -21.87
N ASN A 159 -1.97 9.12 -22.26
CA ASN A 159 -1.33 10.03 -21.31
C ASN A 159 -2.35 10.98 -20.67
N GLU A 160 -3.24 11.57 -21.47
CA GLU A 160 -4.24 12.52 -21.00
C GLU A 160 -5.44 11.83 -20.36
N LEU A 161 -6.18 12.56 -19.51
CA LEU A 161 -7.51 12.13 -19.09
C LEU A 161 -8.50 12.11 -20.26
N SER A 162 -9.44 11.19 -20.20
CA SER A 162 -10.49 11.01 -21.21
C SER A 162 -11.81 11.64 -20.75
N PRO A 163 -12.43 12.51 -21.57
CA PRO A 163 -13.75 13.08 -21.27
C PRO A 163 -14.89 12.06 -21.37
N THR A 164 -14.66 10.94 -22.06
CA THR A 164 -15.67 9.92 -22.32
C THR A 164 -15.52 8.69 -21.42
N SER A 165 -14.32 8.40 -20.93
CA SER A 165 -14.12 7.30 -19.99
C SER A 165 -14.76 7.62 -18.65
N ARG A 166 -15.39 6.60 -18.05
CA ARG A 166 -15.95 6.67 -16.69
C ARG A 166 -15.05 6.00 -15.66
N PHE A 167 -13.98 5.33 -16.09
CA PHE A 167 -13.07 4.62 -15.21
C PHE A 167 -12.41 5.61 -14.25
N ASN A 168 -12.72 5.49 -12.96
CA ASN A 168 -12.24 6.36 -11.88
C ASN A 168 -12.49 7.87 -12.11
N ALA A 169 -13.51 8.23 -12.89
CA ALA A 169 -13.85 9.63 -13.19
C ALA A 169 -14.42 10.42 -12.00
N GLY A 170 -14.80 9.74 -10.91
CA GLY A 170 -15.28 10.38 -9.68
C GLY A 170 -14.17 11.01 -8.83
N PHE A 171 -12.92 10.60 -9.05
CA PHE A 171 -11.75 11.05 -8.31
C PHE A 171 -11.02 12.18 -9.04
N ALA A 172 -10.25 12.98 -8.30
CA ALA A 172 -9.37 13.98 -8.90
C ALA A 172 -8.09 13.29 -9.37
N ASN A 173 -7.96 13.09 -10.68
CA ASN A 173 -6.80 12.42 -11.28
C ASN A 173 -5.86 13.47 -11.89
N ALA A 174 -4.54 13.28 -11.76
CA ALA A 174 -3.58 14.11 -12.46
C ALA A 174 -3.85 14.09 -13.98
N LEU A 175 -3.71 15.25 -14.64
CA LEU A 175 -4.07 15.41 -16.06
C LEU A 175 -3.24 14.48 -16.98
N HIS A 176 -1.99 14.20 -16.58
CA HIS A 176 -1.03 13.42 -17.34
C HIS A 176 -0.48 12.24 -16.52
N GLU A 177 -0.15 11.14 -17.21
CA GLU A 177 0.57 9.99 -16.65
C GLU A 177 2.08 10.15 -16.86
N GLY A 178 2.85 9.77 -15.85
CA GLY A 178 4.30 9.90 -15.81
C GLY A 178 4.77 11.30 -15.40
N GLY A 179 6.07 11.51 -15.45
CA GLY A 179 6.72 12.74 -14.99
C GLY A 179 7.23 12.65 -13.56
N GLU A 180 7.79 13.75 -13.08
CA GLU A 180 8.34 13.83 -11.74
C GLU A 180 7.22 13.81 -10.70
N LYS A 181 7.44 13.06 -9.60
CA LYS A 181 6.57 13.09 -8.44
C LYS A 181 5.10 12.79 -8.75
N ASN A 182 4.88 11.75 -9.56
CA ASN A 182 3.56 11.38 -10.07
C ASN A 182 3.35 9.86 -10.04
N GLY A 183 2.50 9.40 -9.13
CA GLY A 183 2.11 8.00 -8.93
C GLY A 183 2.84 7.25 -7.83
N VAL A 184 2.23 6.14 -7.41
CA VAL A 184 2.68 5.29 -6.29
C VAL A 184 4.03 4.64 -6.58
N LEU A 185 4.23 4.10 -7.79
CA LEU A 185 5.50 3.46 -8.15
C LEU A 185 6.63 4.48 -8.20
N THR A 186 6.36 5.67 -8.73
CA THR A 186 7.31 6.80 -8.72
C THR A 186 7.72 7.16 -7.29
N ALA A 187 6.79 7.15 -6.34
CA ALA A 187 7.07 7.44 -4.93
C ALA A 187 8.04 6.43 -4.30
N ILE A 188 7.81 5.15 -4.58
CA ILE A 188 8.65 4.05 -4.08
C ILE A 188 10.06 4.15 -4.67
N GLU A 189 10.17 4.37 -5.98
CA GLU A 189 11.46 4.50 -6.66
C GLU A 189 12.26 5.71 -6.17
N ASP A 190 11.61 6.87 -5.99
CA ASP A 190 12.24 8.07 -5.45
C ASP A 190 12.69 7.85 -4.00
N PHE A 191 11.87 7.18 -3.17
CA PHE A 191 12.24 6.84 -1.79
C PHE A 191 13.48 5.94 -1.74
N ILE A 192 13.53 4.88 -2.58
CA ILE A 192 14.69 3.99 -2.67
C ILE A 192 15.94 4.78 -3.09
N LYS A 193 15.81 5.66 -4.08
CA LYS A 193 16.91 6.47 -4.59
C LYS A 193 17.47 7.47 -3.57
N GLU A 194 16.63 8.00 -2.68
CA GLU A 194 17.02 8.93 -1.61
C GLU A 194 17.49 8.24 -0.33
N SER A 195 17.33 6.93 -0.21
CA SER A 195 17.66 6.19 1.02
C SER A 195 19.13 5.82 1.11
N ASP A 196 19.67 5.86 2.32
CA ASP A 196 20.99 5.30 2.65
C ASP A 196 20.96 3.77 2.85
N LEU A 197 19.78 3.16 2.93
CA LEU A 197 19.60 1.72 3.07
C LEU A 197 19.69 1.02 1.70
N ASP A 198 20.38 -0.11 1.66
CA ASP A 198 20.35 -1.01 0.49
C ASP A 198 19.02 -1.76 0.49
N PHE A 199 18.19 -1.49 -0.52
CA PHE A 199 16.86 -2.06 -0.68
C PHE A 199 16.80 -3.05 -1.84
N ILE A 200 15.88 -4.00 -1.70
CA ILE A 200 15.36 -4.78 -2.82
C ILE A 200 13.88 -4.50 -2.98
N PHE A 201 13.48 -4.22 -4.21
CA PHE A 201 12.09 -4.00 -4.58
C PHE A 201 11.66 -5.04 -5.62
N TYR A 202 10.57 -5.74 -5.32
CA TYR A 202 9.94 -6.68 -6.24
C TYR A 202 8.61 -6.10 -6.74
N PRO A 203 8.57 -5.53 -7.95
CA PRO A 203 7.32 -5.12 -8.60
C PRO A 203 6.67 -6.32 -9.30
N PHE A 204 5.37 -6.46 -9.13
CA PHE A 204 4.56 -7.48 -9.79
C PHE A 204 3.46 -6.85 -10.63
N ASN A 205 3.32 -7.34 -11.85
CA ASN A 205 2.30 -6.88 -12.80
C ASN A 205 0.99 -7.68 -12.64
N GLY A 206 -0.12 -7.00 -12.88
CA GLY A 206 -1.48 -7.57 -12.80
C GLY A 206 -2.26 -7.06 -11.60
N LEU A 207 -3.59 -7.02 -11.71
CA LEU A 207 -4.50 -6.59 -10.64
C LEU A 207 -4.13 -5.20 -10.07
N ASN A 208 -3.88 -4.22 -10.94
CA ASN A 208 -3.43 -2.87 -10.61
C ASN A 208 -2.00 -2.77 -10.04
N GLY A 209 -1.28 -3.88 -9.96
CA GLY A 209 0.11 -3.95 -9.54
C GLY A 209 0.27 -4.18 -8.04
N PHE A 210 1.31 -4.91 -7.68
CA PHE A 210 1.66 -5.23 -6.30
C PHE A 210 3.17 -5.11 -6.10
N GLY A 211 3.59 -4.48 -5.01
CA GLY A 211 5.01 -4.25 -4.70
C GLY A 211 5.40 -4.85 -3.36
N ILE A 212 6.65 -5.33 -3.28
CA ILE A 212 7.29 -5.70 -2.01
C ILE A 212 8.62 -4.95 -1.90
N LEU A 213 8.78 -4.13 -0.86
CA LEU A 213 10.03 -3.43 -0.52
C LEU A 213 10.56 -3.93 0.82
N MET A 214 11.86 -4.13 0.88
CA MET A 214 12.54 -4.68 2.06
C MET A 214 14.03 -4.43 1.97
N GLU A 215 14.73 -4.41 3.11
CA GLU A 215 16.19 -4.32 3.13
C GLU A 215 16.81 -5.51 2.37
N ASN A 216 17.89 -5.22 1.67
CA ASN A 216 18.60 -6.17 0.83
C ASN A 216 19.52 -7.08 1.67
N THR A 217 18.93 -8.05 2.35
CA THR A 217 19.66 -9.08 3.11
C THR A 217 19.39 -10.47 2.55
N GLU A 218 20.30 -11.44 2.78
CA GLU A 218 20.10 -12.84 2.37
C GLU A 218 18.81 -13.43 2.96
N ARG A 219 18.55 -13.17 4.25
CA ARG A 219 17.31 -13.55 4.93
C ARG A 219 16.09 -13.03 4.16
N ASN A 220 16.08 -11.74 3.85
CA ASN A 220 14.98 -11.10 3.16
C ASN A 220 14.80 -11.69 1.74
N ARG A 221 15.87 -11.83 0.96
CA ARG A 221 15.81 -12.43 -0.39
C ARG A 221 15.23 -13.84 -0.38
N SER A 222 15.45 -14.62 0.69
CA SER A 222 14.90 -15.98 0.80
C SER A 222 13.40 -16.07 1.08
N LEU A 223 12.74 -14.97 1.45
CA LEU A 223 11.30 -14.95 1.75
C LEU A 223 10.44 -15.15 0.50
N TYR A 224 10.94 -14.77 -0.68
CA TYR A 224 10.17 -14.77 -1.92
C TYR A 224 10.95 -15.37 -3.08
N ASN A 225 10.26 -16.19 -3.86
CA ASN A 225 10.64 -16.46 -5.24
C ASN A 225 9.79 -15.54 -6.14
N PRO A 226 10.36 -14.44 -6.68
CA PRO A 226 9.57 -13.47 -7.45
C PRO A 226 8.97 -14.07 -8.72
N TYR A 227 9.63 -15.06 -9.35
CA TYR A 227 9.08 -15.71 -10.55
C TYR A 227 7.84 -16.54 -10.22
N LEU A 228 7.86 -17.27 -9.10
CA LEU A 228 6.72 -18.04 -8.64
C LEU A 228 5.54 -17.13 -8.28
N LEU A 229 5.81 -16.05 -7.55
CA LEU A 229 4.76 -15.11 -7.15
C LEU A 229 4.14 -14.39 -8.36
N GLN A 230 4.97 -13.95 -9.34
CA GLN A 230 4.47 -13.38 -10.58
C GLN A 230 3.60 -14.37 -11.38
N ALA A 231 3.96 -15.66 -11.40
CA ALA A 231 3.16 -16.69 -12.05
C ALA A 231 1.80 -16.91 -11.36
N GLN A 232 1.76 -16.89 -10.02
CA GLN A 232 0.50 -16.95 -9.25
C GLN A 232 -0.40 -15.75 -9.55
N ILE A 233 0.16 -14.55 -9.58
CA ILE A 233 -0.59 -13.32 -9.91
C ILE A 233 -1.12 -13.38 -11.35
N ALA A 234 -0.32 -13.85 -12.31
CA ALA A 234 -0.78 -14.04 -13.68
C ALA A 234 -1.96 -15.02 -13.78
N GLY A 235 -1.95 -16.12 -13.00
CA GLY A 235 -3.07 -17.05 -12.90
C GLY A 235 -4.34 -16.40 -12.35
N MET A 236 -4.22 -15.51 -11.35
CA MET A 236 -5.36 -14.75 -10.81
C MET A 236 -5.95 -13.77 -11.84
N VAL A 237 -5.10 -13.10 -12.61
CA VAL A 237 -5.54 -12.20 -13.70
C VAL A 237 -6.33 -12.98 -14.75
N GLU A 238 -5.82 -14.13 -15.17
CA GLU A 238 -6.51 -14.98 -16.15
C GLU A 238 -7.85 -15.49 -15.62
N TYR A 239 -7.91 -15.90 -14.35
CA TYR A 239 -9.16 -16.30 -13.71
C TYR A 239 -10.20 -15.15 -13.71
N GLN A 240 -9.80 -13.93 -13.36
CA GLN A 240 -10.72 -12.77 -13.39
C GLN A 240 -11.20 -12.44 -14.80
N ARG A 241 -10.33 -12.56 -15.81
CA ARG A 241 -10.69 -12.37 -17.21
C ARG A 241 -11.75 -13.35 -17.67
N LEU A 242 -11.66 -14.62 -17.24
CA LEU A 242 -12.65 -15.64 -17.57
C LEU A 242 -13.99 -15.41 -16.86
N MET A 243 -13.96 -15.00 -15.59
CA MET A 243 -15.18 -14.77 -14.79
C MET A 243 -15.96 -13.52 -15.20
N THR A 244 -15.32 -12.53 -15.82
CA THR A 244 -15.96 -11.29 -16.31
C THR A 244 -16.59 -11.43 -17.70
N GLN A 245 -16.43 -12.58 -18.35
CA GLN A 245 -17.03 -12.91 -19.65
C GLN A 245 -18.33 -13.73 -19.54
N ILE A 246 -18.78 -14.04 -18.32
CA ILE A 246 -20.02 -14.77 -18.00
C ILE A 246 -21.02 -13.79 -17.39
#